data_AF-A0A6C0B0G3-F1
#
_entry.id   AF-A0A6C0B0G3-F1
#
_cell.length_a   1.000
_cell.length_b   1.000
_cell.length_c   1.000
_cell.angle_alpha   90.00
_cell.angle_beta   90.00
_cell.angle_gamma   90.00
#
_symmetry.space_group_name_H-M   'P 1'
#
loop_
_entity.id
_entity.type
_entity.pdbx_description
1 polymer ?
#
loop_
_entity_poly.entity_id
_entity_poly.type
_entity_poly.pdbx_seq_one_letter_code
_entity_poly.pdbx_strand_id
1 'polypeptide(L)'
;MSTLTNNIVTPINDLESQPKEIAYGTISPTVKDDSQRAIYIVSWVVVLVFCFPTIFCDYYYAINNKECLQQQLHINLTMYDYLLTNAILGSSFLFIAIVSILSLNMQEFEKKDSFTKLIFYIIKILCSYFTLAWTVVGGIMFWGEMNQSLCSSSTNTYLMASLIIKFISIFIDISSSRSSK
;
A
#
# COMPACT_ATOMS: atom_id res chain seq x y z
N MET A 1 32.41 -94.53 14.93
CA MET A 1 33.19 -93.33 14.55
C MET A 1 32.59 -92.15 15.30
N SER A 2 33.07 -91.87 16.52
CA SER A 2 34.24 -91.01 16.82
C SER A 2 33.92 -89.54 16.46
N THR A 3 33.46 -88.75 17.45
CA THR A 3 34.23 -87.67 18.14
C THR A 3 34.42 -86.41 17.26
N LEU A 4 34.31 -85.15 17.69
CA LEU A 4 34.68 -84.47 18.93
C LEU A 4 34.17 -83.00 18.83
N THR A 5 33.55 -82.50 19.90
CA THR A 5 33.77 -81.20 20.60
C THR A 5 33.79 -79.81 19.91
N ASN A 6 33.02 -78.93 20.57
CA ASN A 6 33.39 -77.62 21.16
C ASN A 6 33.84 -76.46 20.23
N ASN A 7 33.19 -75.30 20.33
CA ASN A 7 33.52 -74.28 21.35
C ASN A 7 32.70 -72.99 21.16
N ILE A 8 32.43 -72.37 22.31
CA ILE A 8 31.89 -71.04 22.53
C ILE A 8 32.94 -69.98 22.16
N VAL A 9 32.56 -68.94 21.41
CA VAL A 9 33.18 -67.61 21.48
C VAL A 9 32.11 -66.54 21.24
N THR A 10 31.82 -65.75 22.26
CA THR A 10 31.22 -64.41 22.16
C THR A 10 32.32 -63.35 22.09
N PRO A 11 32.07 -62.25 21.37
CA PRO A 11 32.43 -60.91 21.85
C PRO A 11 31.17 -60.00 21.76
N ILE A 12 30.65 -59.37 22.81
CA ILE A 12 31.17 -58.28 23.65
C ILE A 12 31.73 -57.09 22.85
N ASN A 13 30.97 -55.99 22.99
CA ASN A 13 31.30 -54.57 22.79
C ASN A 13 31.30 -54.00 21.38
N ASP A 14 30.20 -53.34 21.03
CA ASP A 14 30.23 -52.01 20.41
C ASP A 14 29.08 -51.18 21.01
N LEU A 15 29.36 -50.58 22.18
CA LEU A 15 28.52 -49.52 22.74
C LEU A 15 28.91 -48.24 21.98
N GLU A 16 28.33 -48.07 20.80
CA GLU A 16 28.52 -46.89 19.97
C GLU A 16 27.95 -45.68 20.71
N SER A 17 28.84 -44.82 21.16
CA SER A 17 28.54 -43.55 21.81
C SER A 17 27.83 -42.63 20.82
N GLN A 18 26.50 -42.60 20.88
CA GLN A 18 25.68 -41.59 20.21
C GLN A 18 26.12 -40.19 20.68
N PRO A 19 26.59 -39.30 19.78
CA PRO A 19 26.81 -37.91 20.14
C PRO A 19 25.47 -37.28 20.49
N LYS A 20 25.34 -36.77 21.72
CA LYS A 20 24.25 -35.86 22.11
C LYS A 20 24.28 -34.66 21.18
N GLU A 21 23.41 -34.66 20.17
CA GLU A 21 23.00 -33.46 19.46
C GLU A 21 22.42 -32.49 20.51
N ILE A 22 23.22 -31.48 20.83
CA ILE A 22 22.74 -30.31 21.55
C ILE A 22 21.79 -29.62 20.58
N ALA A 23 20.49 -29.84 20.78
CA ALA A 23 19.42 -29.14 20.11
C ALA A 23 19.60 -27.63 20.35
N TYR A 24 20.28 -26.97 19.42
CA TYR A 24 20.20 -25.52 19.29
C TYR A 24 18.73 -25.20 19.04
N GLY A 25 18.10 -24.59 20.05
CA GLY A 25 16.71 -24.15 19.98
C GLY A 25 16.51 -23.33 18.71
N THR A 26 15.85 -23.93 17.74
CA THR A 26 15.30 -23.26 16.57
C THR A 26 14.36 -22.19 17.10
N ILE A 27 14.78 -20.93 16.95
CA ILE A 27 13.90 -19.77 17.16
C ILE A 27 12.66 -20.02 16.30
N SER A 28 11.54 -20.24 16.97
CA SER A 28 10.27 -20.61 16.35
C SER A 28 9.92 -19.60 15.25
N PRO A 29 9.61 -20.06 14.01
CA PRO A 29 9.25 -19.18 12.88
C PRO A 29 7.99 -18.33 13.14
N THR A 30 7.27 -18.58 14.23
CA THR A 30 6.06 -17.85 14.63
C THR A 30 6.34 -16.40 15.05
N VAL A 31 7.47 -16.11 15.71
CA VAL A 31 7.73 -14.77 16.29
C VAL A 31 8.02 -13.70 15.22
N LYS A 32 8.60 -14.10 14.08
CA LYS A 32 8.97 -13.16 13.01
C LYS A 32 7.77 -12.76 12.14
N ASP A 33 6.76 -13.62 12.03
CA ASP A 33 5.54 -13.40 11.22
C ASP A 33 4.61 -12.38 11.90
N ASP A 34 4.41 -12.49 13.23
CA ASP A 34 3.52 -11.60 13.99
C ASP A 34 3.99 -10.12 13.97
N SER A 35 5.31 -9.89 14.07
CA SER A 35 5.87 -8.53 14.02
C SER A 35 5.70 -7.89 12.64
N GLN A 36 5.89 -8.64 11.55
CA GLN A 36 5.69 -8.12 10.19
C GLN A 36 4.21 -7.79 9.92
N ARG A 37 3.29 -8.62 10.41
CA ARG A 37 1.84 -8.37 10.34
C ARG A 37 1.44 -7.12 11.12
N ALA A 38 1.96 -6.94 12.33
CA ALA A 38 1.69 -5.76 13.13
C ALA A 38 2.17 -4.47 12.43
N ILE A 39 3.38 -4.47 11.88
CA ILE A 39 3.92 -3.33 11.12
C ILE A 39 3.05 -3.01 9.90
N TYR A 40 2.61 -4.04 9.15
CA TYR A 40 1.74 -3.88 8.00
C TYR A 40 0.39 -3.23 8.38
N ILE A 41 -0.27 -3.75 9.43
CA ILE A 41 -1.55 -3.22 9.91
C ILE A 41 -1.39 -1.78 10.38
N VAL A 42 -0.36 -1.48 11.18
CA VAL A 42 -0.09 -0.13 11.67
C VAL A 42 0.16 0.84 10.51
N SER A 43 0.95 0.43 9.51
CA SER A 43 1.19 1.24 8.31
C SER A 43 -0.11 1.60 7.58
N TRP A 44 -1.00 0.62 7.37
CA TRP A 44 -2.29 0.88 6.74
C TRP A 44 -3.23 1.73 7.57
N VAL A 45 -3.26 1.54 8.90
CA VAL A 45 -4.04 2.39 9.81
C VAL A 45 -3.58 3.84 9.74
N VAL A 46 -2.27 4.07 9.71
CA VAL A 46 -1.69 5.41 9.53
C VAL A 46 -2.18 6.01 8.20
N VAL A 47 -2.07 5.27 7.10
CA VAL A 47 -2.57 5.72 5.78
C VAL A 47 -4.05 6.08 5.85
N LEU A 48 -4.89 5.26 6.47
CA LEU A 48 -6.32 5.52 6.62
C LEU A 48 -6.60 6.82 7.39
N VAL A 49 -5.91 7.05 8.50
CA VAL A 49 -6.08 8.24 9.34
C VAL A 49 -5.72 9.53 8.57
N PHE A 50 -4.69 9.49 7.73
CA PHE A 50 -4.27 10.65 6.95
C PHE A 50 -5.06 10.85 5.66
N CYS A 51 -5.50 9.78 4.99
CA CYS A 51 -6.25 9.87 3.74
C CYS A 51 -7.75 10.13 3.93
N PHE A 52 -8.34 9.68 5.03
CA PHE A 52 -9.78 9.86 5.25
C PHE A 52 -10.21 11.34 5.29
N PRO A 53 -9.50 12.25 6.00
CA PRO A 53 -9.85 13.67 6.02
C PRO A 53 -9.80 14.32 4.64
N THR A 54 -8.84 13.96 3.79
CA THR A 54 -8.72 14.55 2.45
C THR A 54 -9.87 14.10 1.54
N ILE A 55 -10.22 12.81 1.57
CA ILE A 55 -11.38 12.27 0.84
C ILE A 55 -12.68 12.95 1.28
N PHE A 56 -12.86 13.10 2.60
CA PHE A 56 -14.05 13.74 3.15
C PHE A 56 -14.14 15.22 2.73
N CYS A 57 -13.04 15.96 2.81
CA CYS A 57 -13.00 17.34 2.37
C CYS A 57 -13.27 17.49 0.86
N ASP A 58 -12.73 16.61 0.02
CA ASP A 58 -13.00 16.64 -1.42
C ASP A 58 -14.50 16.47 -1.70
N TYR A 59 -15.17 15.50 -1.06
CA TYR A 59 -16.63 15.34 -1.15
C TYR A 59 -17.38 16.56 -0.62
N TYR A 60 -16.98 17.05 0.56
CA TYR A 60 -17.64 18.19 1.21
C TYR A 60 -17.59 19.44 0.34
N TYR A 61 -16.41 19.80 -0.18
CA TYR A 61 -16.27 20.99 -1.00
C TYR A 61 -16.97 20.82 -2.35
N ALA A 62 -16.85 19.64 -2.99
CA ALA A 62 -17.54 19.35 -4.25
C ALA A 62 -19.07 19.55 -4.14
N ILE A 63 -19.69 19.05 -3.07
CA ILE A 63 -21.15 19.08 -2.93
C ILE A 63 -21.65 20.47 -2.50
N ASN A 64 -20.94 21.14 -1.60
CA ASN A 64 -21.45 22.35 -0.94
C ASN A 64 -21.08 23.66 -1.65
N ASN A 65 -20.10 23.68 -2.56
CA ASN A 65 -19.61 24.93 -3.19
C ASN A 65 -19.85 24.96 -4.70
N LYS A 66 -21.08 24.68 -5.12
CA LYS A 66 -21.43 24.53 -6.54
C LYS A 66 -21.16 25.78 -7.38
N GLU A 67 -21.47 26.97 -6.87
CA GLU A 67 -21.28 28.23 -7.62
C GLU A 67 -19.81 28.51 -7.97
N CYS A 68 -18.90 28.23 -7.03
CA CYS A 68 -17.46 28.36 -7.25
C CYS A 68 -16.92 27.24 -8.15
N LEU A 69 -17.35 26.00 -7.94
CA LEU A 69 -16.73 24.83 -8.55
C LEU A 69 -17.29 24.45 -9.93
N GLN A 70 -18.52 24.86 -10.23
CA GLN A 70 -19.19 24.61 -11.51
C GLN A 70 -19.06 25.77 -12.50
N GLN A 71 -18.07 26.65 -12.28
CA GLN A 71 -17.73 27.68 -13.26
C GLN A 71 -17.42 27.02 -14.61
N GLN A 72 -17.94 27.61 -15.68
CA GLN A 72 -17.64 27.15 -17.02
C GLN A 72 -16.22 27.60 -17.38
N LEU A 73 -15.30 26.65 -17.40
CA LEU A 73 -13.92 26.86 -17.82
C LEU A 73 -13.80 26.68 -19.35
N HIS A 74 -12.69 27.12 -19.94
CA HIS A 74 -12.44 26.87 -21.38
C HIS A 74 -12.33 25.37 -21.70
N ILE A 75 -11.88 24.59 -20.73
CA ILE A 75 -11.97 23.13 -20.78
C ILE A 75 -13.36 22.71 -20.33
N ASN A 76 -13.97 21.74 -21.02
CA ASN A 76 -15.30 21.20 -20.69
C ASN A 76 -15.25 20.27 -19.45
N LEU A 77 -14.59 20.75 -18.40
CA LEU A 77 -14.30 20.13 -17.12
C LEU A 77 -14.39 21.22 -16.07
N THR A 78 -15.04 20.91 -14.96
CA THR A 78 -15.22 21.84 -13.86
C THR A 78 -14.34 21.43 -12.67
N MET A 79 -14.09 22.36 -11.75
CA MET A 79 -13.40 21.99 -10.51
C MET A 79 -14.22 21.05 -9.62
N TYR A 80 -15.54 21.02 -9.82
CA TYR A 80 -16.41 20.01 -9.26
C TYR A 80 -16.02 18.61 -9.76
N ASP A 81 -15.85 18.41 -11.07
CA ASP A 81 -15.47 17.12 -11.65
C ASP A 81 -14.10 16.66 -11.15
N TYR A 82 -13.18 17.61 -10.98
CA TYR A 82 -11.86 17.37 -10.41
C TYR A 82 -11.94 16.80 -8.99
N LEU A 83 -12.62 17.49 -8.08
CA LEU A 83 -12.76 17.09 -6.69
C LEU A 83 -13.53 15.78 -6.56
N LEU A 84 -14.63 15.63 -7.30
CA LEU A 84 -15.46 14.43 -7.26
C LEU A 84 -14.65 13.20 -7.72
N THR A 85 -13.92 13.33 -8.82
CA THR A 85 -13.05 12.26 -9.31
C THR A 85 -11.98 11.92 -8.29
N ASN A 86 -11.36 12.92 -7.65
CA ASN A 86 -10.35 12.68 -6.63
C ASN A 86 -10.93 11.96 -5.40
N ALA A 87 -12.13 12.35 -4.97
CA ALA A 87 -12.83 11.71 -3.86
C ALA A 87 -13.17 10.25 -4.18
N ILE A 88 -13.70 9.96 -5.38
CA ILE A 88 -14.03 8.60 -5.83
C ILE A 88 -12.78 7.71 -5.88
N LEU A 89 -11.67 8.21 -6.43
CA LEU A 89 -10.42 7.46 -6.47
C LEU A 89 -9.90 7.20 -5.05
N GLY A 90 -9.88 8.23 -4.20
CA GLY A 90 -9.46 8.10 -2.82
C GLY A 90 -10.31 7.09 -2.04
N SER A 91 -11.63 7.14 -2.20
CA SER A 91 -12.55 6.14 -1.63
C SER A 91 -12.30 4.74 -2.17
N SER A 92 -11.98 4.59 -3.45
CA SER A 92 -11.64 3.31 -4.05
C SER A 92 -10.36 2.73 -3.45
N PHE A 93 -9.31 3.54 -3.26
CA PHE A 93 -8.08 3.13 -2.58
C PHE A 93 -8.33 2.78 -1.12
N LEU A 94 -9.17 3.55 -0.42
CA LEU A 94 -9.55 3.30 0.96
C LEU A 94 -10.29 1.96 1.09
N PHE A 95 -11.21 1.67 0.16
CA PHE A 95 -11.90 0.39 0.11
C PHE A 95 -10.92 -0.78 -0.12
N ILE A 96 -9.99 -0.64 -1.07
CA ILE A 96 -8.94 -1.64 -1.30
C ILE A 96 -8.10 -1.85 -0.04
N ALA A 97 -7.68 -0.78 0.63
CA ALA A 97 -6.91 -0.84 1.87
C ALA A 97 -7.64 -1.63 2.95
N ILE A 98 -8.93 -1.35 3.19
CA ILE A 98 -9.75 -2.08 4.16
C ILE A 98 -9.85 -3.55 3.77
N VAL A 99 -10.14 -3.86 2.51
CA VAL A 99 -10.21 -5.24 2.02
C VAL A 99 -8.86 -5.94 2.22
N SER A 100 -7.74 -5.28 1.95
CA SER A 100 -6.40 -5.83 2.17
C SER A 100 -6.10 -6.12 3.63
N ILE A 101 -6.48 -5.23 4.56
CA ILE A 101 -6.32 -5.45 6.01
C ILE A 101 -7.16 -6.64 6.46
N LEU A 102 -8.42 -6.72 6.02
CA LEU A 102 -9.33 -7.82 6.40
C LEU A 102 -8.92 -9.15 5.77
N SER A 103 -8.33 -9.11 4.57
CA SER A 103 -7.88 -10.28 3.83
C SER A 103 -6.44 -10.65 4.20
N LEU A 104 -6.12 -10.79 5.50
CA LEU A 104 -4.79 -11.00 6.11
C LEU A 104 -3.85 -12.05 5.43
N ASN A 105 -4.34 -12.81 4.45
CA ASN A 105 -3.58 -13.71 3.58
C ASN A 105 -3.04 -13.07 2.28
N MET A 106 -3.18 -11.76 2.05
CA MET A 106 -2.66 -11.11 0.83
C MET A 106 -1.13 -11.25 0.67
N GLN A 107 -0.38 -11.39 1.77
CA GLN A 107 1.06 -11.71 1.71
C GLN A 107 1.36 -13.10 1.13
N GLU A 108 0.43 -14.06 1.24
CA GLU A 108 0.55 -15.34 0.52
C GLU A 108 0.24 -15.18 -0.97
N PHE A 109 -0.69 -14.29 -1.33
CA PHE A 109 -0.99 -13.93 -2.73
C PHE A 109 0.23 -13.30 -3.41
N GLU A 110 0.95 -12.41 -2.72
CA GLU A 110 2.24 -11.86 -3.15
C GLU A 110 3.39 -12.89 -3.10
N LYS A 111 3.19 -14.15 -2.74
CA LYS A 111 4.25 -15.16 -2.82
C LYS A 111 4.00 -16.24 -3.85
N LYS A 112 2.73 -16.48 -4.23
CA LYS A 112 2.36 -17.66 -5.02
C LYS A 112 2.14 -17.45 -6.52
N ASP A 113 1.85 -16.25 -7.02
CA ASP A 113 1.58 -16.06 -8.46
C ASP A 113 2.32 -14.86 -9.07
N SER A 114 3.21 -15.13 -10.03
CA SER A 114 3.98 -14.12 -10.76
C SER A 114 3.11 -13.27 -11.68
N PHE A 115 1.99 -13.81 -12.17
CA PHE A 115 1.08 -13.09 -13.06
C PHE A 115 0.26 -12.04 -12.31
N THR A 116 -0.26 -12.41 -11.14
CA THR A 116 -0.99 -11.47 -10.28
C THR A 116 -0.12 -10.28 -9.86
N LYS A 117 1.14 -10.52 -9.48
CA LYS A 117 2.11 -9.46 -9.18
C LYS A 117 2.32 -8.50 -10.35
N LEU A 118 2.47 -9.04 -11.55
CA LEU A 118 2.66 -8.23 -12.75
C LEU A 118 1.44 -7.33 -13.00
N ILE A 119 0.23 -7.87 -12.84
CA ILE A 119 -1.01 -7.07 -12.95
C ILE A 119 -1.04 -5.95 -11.93
N PHE A 120 -0.77 -6.24 -10.64
CA PHE A 120 -0.74 -5.22 -9.60
C PHE A 120 0.31 -4.13 -9.88
N TYR A 121 1.48 -4.53 -10.39
CA TYR A 121 2.54 -3.59 -10.77
C TYR A 121 2.10 -2.67 -11.92
N ILE A 122 1.47 -3.22 -12.96
CA ILE A 122 0.93 -2.43 -14.09
C ILE A 122 -0.14 -1.45 -13.60
N ILE A 123 -1.10 -1.92 -12.78
CA ILE A 123 -2.15 -1.07 -12.21
C ILE A 123 -1.53 0.07 -11.41
N LYS A 124 -0.55 -0.23 -10.55
CA LYS A 124 0.17 0.78 -9.76
C LYS A 124 0.81 1.85 -10.65
N ILE A 125 1.46 1.46 -11.74
CA ILE A 125 2.05 2.40 -12.69
C ILE A 125 0.97 3.28 -13.34
N LEU A 126 -0.11 2.68 -13.84
CA LEU A 126 -1.20 3.42 -14.48
C LEU A 126 -1.84 4.42 -13.51
N CYS A 127 -2.10 4.00 -12.28
CA CYS A 127 -2.60 4.88 -11.23
C CYS A 127 -1.63 6.05 -10.95
N SER A 128 -0.33 5.80 -10.91
CA SER A 128 0.67 6.85 -10.68
C SER A 128 0.67 7.89 -11.81
N TYR A 129 0.68 7.46 -13.07
CA TYR A 129 0.60 8.38 -14.22
C TYR A 129 -0.71 9.15 -14.24
N PHE A 130 -1.82 8.48 -13.94
CA PHE A 130 -3.12 9.11 -13.88
C PHE A 130 -3.18 10.18 -12.78
N THR A 131 -2.71 9.88 -11.56
CA THR A 131 -2.64 10.84 -10.45
C THR A 131 -1.76 12.04 -10.79
N LEU A 132 -0.63 11.82 -11.45
CA LEU A 132 0.25 12.88 -11.93
C LEU A 132 -0.48 13.79 -12.93
N ALA A 133 -1.04 13.21 -13.98
CA ALA A 133 -1.76 13.96 -15.01
C ALA A 133 -2.98 14.70 -14.42
N TRP A 134 -3.75 14.04 -13.56
CA TRP A 134 -4.92 14.62 -12.92
C TRP A 134 -4.55 15.79 -12.00
N THR A 135 -3.44 15.69 -11.26
CA THR A 135 -2.96 16.78 -10.42
C THR A 135 -2.53 17.99 -11.24
N VAL A 136 -1.87 17.78 -12.39
CA VAL A 136 -1.53 18.86 -13.33
C VAL A 136 -2.79 19.52 -13.88
N VAL A 137 -3.79 18.74 -14.30
CA VAL A 137 -5.09 19.26 -14.78
C VAL A 137 -5.77 20.10 -13.70
N GLY A 138 -5.82 19.61 -12.45
CA GLY A 138 -6.32 20.37 -11.30
C GLY A 138 -5.58 21.68 -11.06
N GLY A 139 -4.25 21.67 -11.20
CA GLY A 139 -3.44 22.87 -11.08
C GLY A 139 -3.75 23.90 -12.17
N ILE A 140 -3.83 23.48 -13.42
CA ILE A 140 -4.18 24.36 -14.55
C ILE A 140 -5.57 24.97 -14.33
N MET A 141 -6.55 24.17 -13.92
CA MET A 141 -7.89 24.68 -13.59
C MET A 141 -7.85 25.73 -12.48
N PHE A 142 -7.14 25.46 -11.38
CA PHE A 142 -7.15 26.32 -10.19
C PHE A 142 -6.40 27.64 -10.39
N TRP A 143 -5.19 27.60 -10.96
CA TRP A 143 -4.33 28.78 -11.11
C TRP A 143 -4.51 29.50 -12.44
N GLY A 144 -4.95 28.79 -13.49
CA GLY A 144 -5.03 29.34 -14.85
C GLY A 144 -6.43 29.79 -15.26
N GLU A 145 -7.47 29.04 -14.89
CA GLU A 145 -8.80 29.18 -15.50
C GLU A 145 -9.88 29.65 -14.52
N MET A 146 -9.84 29.16 -13.27
CA MET A 146 -10.89 29.40 -12.29
C MET A 146 -10.84 30.82 -11.75
N ASN A 147 -11.99 31.51 -11.72
CA ASN A 147 -12.10 32.81 -11.07
C ASN A 147 -12.21 32.63 -9.55
N GLN A 148 -11.09 32.81 -8.85
CA GLN A 148 -10.99 32.63 -7.41
C GLN A 148 -11.83 33.64 -6.60
N SER A 149 -12.21 34.79 -7.18
CA SER A 149 -13.04 35.79 -6.48
C SER A 149 -14.47 35.34 -6.19
N LEU A 150 -14.95 34.34 -6.95
CA LEU A 150 -16.27 33.73 -6.75
C LEU A 150 -16.25 32.63 -5.67
N CYS A 151 -15.07 32.28 -5.19
CA CYS A 151 -14.89 31.22 -4.21
C CYS A 151 -14.77 31.79 -2.80
N SER A 152 -15.41 31.14 -1.83
CA SER A 152 -15.20 31.48 -0.42
C SER A 152 -13.72 31.31 -0.06
N SER A 153 -13.24 32.11 0.89
CA SER A 153 -11.85 32.00 1.38
C SER A 153 -11.50 30.57 1.84
N SER A 154 -12.46 29.86 2.42
CA SER A 154 -12.29 28.48 2.88
C SER A 154 -12.05 27.53 1.70
N THR A 155 -12.90 27.61 0.67
CA THR A 155 -12.80 26.77 -0.54
C THR A 155 -11.51 27.04 -1.29
N ASN A 156 -11.15 28.32 -1.48
CA ASN A 156 -9.92 28.69 -2.17
C ASN A 156 -8.67 28.17 -1.44
N THR A 157 -8.63 28.36 -0.12
CA THR A 157 -7.51 27.88 0.73
C THR A 157 -7.41 26.36 0.69
N TYR A 158 -8.53 25.66 0.76
CA TYR A 158 -8.57 24.20 0.65
C TYR A 158 -8.02 23.70 -0.69
N LEU A 159 -8.54 24.24 -1.80
CA LEU A 159 -8.11 23.86 -3.15
C LEU A 159 -6.60 24.07 -3.32
N MET A 160 -6.11 25.24 -2.93
CA MET A 160 -4.69 25.57 -2.97
C MET A 160 -3.85 24.59 -2.14
N ALA A 161 -4.21 24.37 -0.88
CA ALA A 161 -3.47 23.48 0.01
C ALA A 161 -3.48 22.04 -0.51
N SER A 162 -4.64 21.54 -0.95
CA SER A 162 -4.78 20.17 -1.47
C SER A 162 -3.92 19.94 -2.71
N LEU A 163 -3.85 20.90 -3.63
CA LEU A 163 -3.02 20.81 -4.83
C LEU A 163 -1.53 20.83 -4.47
N ILE A 164 -1.10 21.75 -3.60
CA ILE A 164 0.31 21.82 -3.15
C ILE A 164 0.73 20.49 -2.51
N ILE A 165 -0.08 19.94 -1.61
CA ILE A 165 0.19 18.64 -0.98
C ILE A 165 0.32 17.54 -2.04
N LYS A 166 -0.59 17.47 -3.01
CA LYS A 166 -0.54 16.47 -4.09
C LYS A 166 0.73 16.60 -4.93
N PHE A 167 1.14 17.81 -5.31
CA PHE A 167 2.40 18.02 -6.03
C PHE A 167 3.60 17.55 -5.22
N ILE A 168 3.68 17.93 -3.94
CA ILE A 168 4.78 17.51 -3.05
C ILE A 168 4.83 15.98 -2.93
N SER A 169 3.68 15.32 -2.72
CA SER A 169 3.61 13.85 -2.63
C SER A 169 4.13 13.17 -3.90
N ILE A 170 3.75 13.68 -5.08
CA ILE A 170 4.25 13.18 -6.37
C ILE A 170 5.78 13.33 -6.48
N PHE A 171 6.33 14.47 -6.09
CA PHE A 171 7.78 14.69 -6.13
C PHE A 171 8.54 13.76 -5.18
N ILE A 172 8.00 13.51 -3.99
CA ILE A 172 8.57 12.57 -3.02
C ILE A 172 8.57 11.16 -3.60
N ASP A 173 7.45 10.72 -4.19
CA ASP A 173 7.33 9.39 -4.80
C ASP A 173 8.33 9.18 -5.93
N ILE A 174 8.46 10.17 -6.82
CA ILE A 174 9.44 10.11 -7.92
C ILE A 174 10.87 10.07 -7.37
N SER A 175 11.18 10.85 -6.34
CA SER A 175 12.51 10.90 -5.74
C SER A 175 12.87 9.58 -5.03
N SER A 176 11.93 9.00 -4.29
CA SER A 176 12.09 7.70 -3.63
C SER A 176 12.33 6.57 -4.64
N SER A 177 11.62 6.59 -5.77
CA SER A 177 11.79 5.59 -6.83
C SER A 177 13.18 5.56 -7.48
N ARG A 178 13.90 6.70 -7.46
CA ARG A 178 15.27 6.80 -7.98
C ARG A 178 16.32 6.29 -7.00
N SER A 179 16.08 6.41 -5.69
CA SER A 179 17.03 5.96 -4.66
C SER A 179 17.07 4.44 -4.48
N SER A 180 16.08 3.71 -5.03
CA SER A 180 15.98 2.25 -4.92
C SER A 180 16.55 1.50 -6.14
N LYS A 181 17.15 2.20 -7.10
CA LYS A 181 17.87 1.62 -8.26
C LYS A 181 19.37 1.86 -8.11
#